data_AF-A0A969DGH3-F1
#
_entry.id   AF-A0A969DGH3-F1
#
_cell.length_a   1.000
_cell.length_b   1.000
_cell.length_c   1.000
_cell.angle_alpha   90.00
_cell.angle_beta   90.00
_cell.angle_gamma   90.00
#
_symmetry.space_group_name_H-M   'P 1'
#
loop_
_entity.id
_entity.type
_entity.pdbx_description
1 polymer ?
#
loop_
_entity_poly.entity_id
_entity_poly.type
_entity_poly.pdbx_seq_one_letter_code
_entity_poly.pdbx_strand_id
1 'polypeptide(L)' 'MKSLKNYTIVIRPDDNNTFVAYIPAIPGCHAWGQTDNEARAELVNVFEMIQEEYAQMVISNANKLNLNHIRSNK' A
#
# COMPACT_ATOMS: atom_id res chain seq x y z
N MET A 1 -5.14 -8.74 3.64
CA MET A 1 -3.73 -8.29 3.60
C MET A 1 -3.22 -8.18 5.04
N LYS A 2 -1.92 -8.35 5.30
CA LYS A 2 -1.37 -8.30 6.67
C LYS A 2 -1.40 -6.85 7.20
N SER A 3 -1.55 -6.66 8.51
CA SER A 3 -1.43 -5.34 9.15
C SER A 3 0.00 -4.79 9.01
N LEU A 4 0.15 -3.46 8.98
CA LEU A 4 1.42 -2.73 8.94
C LEU A 4 2.46 -3.26 9.94
N LYS A 5 2.02 -3.68 11.14
CA LYS A 5 2.88 -4.23 12.20
C LYS A 5 3.65 -5.50 11.80
N ASN A 6 3.22 -6.17 10.73
CA ASN A 6 3.88 -7.37 10.20
C ASN A 6 4.98 -7.05 9.18
N TYR A 7 5.23 -5.77 8.90
CA TYR A 7 6.22 -5.33 7.94
C TYR A 7 7.35 -4.59 8.65
N THR A 8 8.55 -4.76 8.12
CA THR A 8 9.69 -3.92 8.48
C THR A 8 9.51 -2.57 7.83
N ILE A 9 9.44 -1.53 8.65
CA ILE A 9 9.51 -0.14 8.22
C ILE A 9 10.96 0.30 8.32
N VAL A 10 11.50 0.83 7.23
CA VAL A 10 12.81 1.47 7.21
C VAL A 10 12.60 2.98 7.21
N ILE A 11 13.26 3.68 8.13
CA ILE A 11 13.31 5.14 8.18
C ILE A 11 14.77 5.55 8.06
N ARG A 12 15.07 6.47 7.15
CA ARG A 12 16.41 7.01 6.97
C ARG A 12 16.34 8.53 6.74
N PRO A 13 17.38 9.29 7.15
CA PRO A 13 17.56 10.65 6.69
C PRO A 13 17.66 10.70 5.16
N ASP A 14 17.19 11.78 4.58
CA ASP A 14 17.26 12.10 3.16
C ASP A 14 17.74 13.55 2.98
N ASP A 15 17.82 14.02 1.73
CA ASP A 15 18.27 15.38 1.44
C ASP A 15 17.43 16.46 2.14
N ASN A 16 18.00 17.65 2.31
CA ASN A 16 17.34 18.83 2.90
C ASN A 16 16.81 18.63 4.33
N ASN A 17 17.49 17.83 5.16
CA ASN A 17 17.08 17.51 6.54
C ASN A 17 15.69 16.86 6.62
N THR A 18 15.31 16.10 5.59
CA THR A 18 14.07 15.33 5.58
C THR A 18 14.33 13.87 5.95
N PHE A 19 13.25 13.11 6.10
CA PHE A 19 13.29 11.67 6.35
C PHE A 19 12.42 10.96 5.33
N VAL A 20 12.88 9.80 4.89
CA VAL A 20 12.10 8.87 4.05
C VAL A 20 11.79 7.62 4.85
N ALA A 21 10.51 7.25 4.88
CA ALA A 21 10.00 6.01 5.44
C ALA A 21 9.45 5.12 4.32
N TYR A 22 9.75 3.82 4.36
CA TYR A 22 9.27 2.88 3.34
C TYR A 22 9.22 1.44 3.84
N ILE A 23 8.45 0.59 3.14
CA ILE A 23 8.39 -0.86 3.37
C ILE A 23 9.07 -1.58 2.21
N PRO A 24 10.25 -2.22 2.42
CA PRO A 24 10.96 -2.92 1.34
C PRO A 24 10.14 -4.04 0.67
N ALA A 25 9.21 -4.65 1.42
CA ALA A 25 8.35 -5.72 0.93
C ALA A 25 7.19 -5.23 0.05
N ILE A 26 6.91 -3.93 -0.02
CA ILE A 26 5.78 -3.36 -0.76
C ILE A 26 6.31 -2.25 -1.69
N PRO A 27 6.57 -2.59 -2.97
CA PRO A 27 6.96 -1.60 -3.97
C PRO A 27 5.98 -0.43 -4.02
N GLY A 28 6.49 0.80 -4.10
CA GLY A 28 5.66 2.01 -4.11
C GLY A 28 5.18 2.50 -2.75
N CYS A 29 5.34 1.73 -1.67
CA CYS A 29 5.00 2.18 -0.32
C CYS A 29 6.15 2.99 0.30
N HIS A 30 6.20 4.27 -0.08
CA HIS A 30 7.18 5.24 0.37
C HIS A 30 6.47 6.52 0.80
N ALA A 31 7.01 7.17 1.82
CA ALA A 31 6.58 8.48 2.26
C ALA A 31 7.78 9.28 2.78
N TRP A 32 7.63 10.59 2.81
CA TRP A 32 8.65 11.52 3.29
C TRP A 32 8.05 12.48 4.32
N GLY A 33 8.88 13.05 5.18
CA GLY A 33 8.48 14.04 6.18
C GLY A 33 9.66 14.86 6.68
N GLN A 34 9.40 15.97 7.39
CA GLN A 34 10.46 16.78 8.01
C GLN A 34 11.08 16.09 9.22
N THR A 35 10.34 15.17 9.82
CA THR A 35 10.79 14.32 10.93
C THR A 35 10.58 12.85 10.62
N ASP A 36 11.25 11.99 11.39
CA ASP A 36 11.04 10.54 11.37
C ASP A 36 9.57 10.17 11.64
N ASN A 37 8.92 10.85 12.59
CA ASN A 37 7.53 10.65 12.95
C ASN A 37 6.57 11.07 11.84
N GLU A 38 6.82 12.21 11.18
CA GLU A 38 6.02 12.66 10.03
C GLU A 38 6.13 11.68 8.86
N ALA A 39 7.34 11.28 8.49
CA ALA A 39 7.55 10.31 7.41
C ALA A 39 6.84 8.98 7.72
N ARG A 40 6.87 8.53 8.98
CA ARG A 40 6.16 7.34 9.42
C ARG A 40 4.65 7.50 9.37
N ALA A 41 4.11 8.65 9.79
CA ALA A 41 2.67 8.92 9.77
C ALA A 41 2.14 8.91 8.32
N GLU A 42 2.86 9.56 7.41
CA GLU A 42 2.50 9.56 6.00
C GLU A 42 2.60 8.15 5.37
N LEU A 43 3.58 7.34 5.81
CA LEU A 43 3.70 5.95 5.35
C LEU A 43 2.47 5.11 5.73
N VAL A 44 1.84 5.38 6.87
CA VAL A 44 0.59 4.70 7.27
C VAL A 44 -0.52 5.01 6.28
N ASN A 45 -0.68 6.28 5.90
CA ASN A 45 -1.69 6.71 4.93
C ASN A 45 -1.48 6.05 3.56
N VAL A 46 -0.23 6.05 3.07
CA VAL A 46 0.13 5.40 1.79
C VAL A 46 -0.14 3.90 1.83
N PHE A 47 0.18 3.23 2.94
CA PHE A 47 -0.09 1.81 3.11
C PHE A 47 -1.59 1.52 3.06
N GLU A 48 -2.41 2.31 3.76
CA GLU A 48 -3.88 2.16 3.74
C GLU A 48 -4.47 2.35 2.35
N MET A 49 -4.04 3.39 1.61
CA MET A 49 -4.45 3.61 0.23
C MET A 49 -4.13 2.41 -0.68
N ILE A 50 -2.91 1.86 -0.56
CA ILE A 50 -2.52 0.68 -1.33
C ILE A 50 -3.40 -0.52 -0.96
N GLN A 51 -3.69 -0.75 0.32
CA GLN A 51 -4.56 -1.85 0.74
C GLN A 51 -5.96 -1.75 0.11
N GLU A 52 -6.53 -0.54 0.11
CA GLU A 52 -7.85 -0.26 -0.46
C GLU A 52 -7.86 -0.52 -1.96
N GLU A 53 -6.86 -0.04 -2.69
CA GLU A 53 -6.73 -0.27 -4.13
C GLU A 53 -6.66 -1.77 -4.45
N TYR A 54 -5.80 -2.53 -3.75
CA TYR A 54 -5.72 -3.99 -3.94
C TYR A 54 -7.05 -4.69 -3.64
N ALA A 55 -7.76 -4.29 -2.58
CA ALA A 55 -9.06 -4.87 -2.25
C ALA A 55 -10.11 -4.60 -3.35
N GLN A 56 -10.15 -3.37 -3.88
CA GLN A 56 -11.03 -3.01 -4.99
C GLN A 56 -10.72 -3.79 -6.26
N MET A 57 -9.44 -3.95 -6.61
CA MET A 57 -9.02 -4.75 -7.75
C MET A 57 -9.43 -6.23 -7.62
N VAL A 58 -9.27 -6.83 -6.44
CA VAL A 58 -9.69 -8.22 -6.19
C VAL A 58 -11.20 -8.39 -6.35
N ILE A 59 -12.00 -7.47 -5.80
CA ILE A 59 -13.46 -7.49 -5.94
C ILE A 59 -13.87 -7.33 -7.41
N SER A 60 -13.27 -6.37 -8.12
CA SER A 60 -13.52 -6.14 -9.55
C SER A 60 -13.19 -7.38 -10.39
N ASN A 61 -12.06 -8.02 -10.11
CA ASN A 61 -11.64 -9.24 -10.80
C ASN A 61 -12.56 -10.44 -10.49
N ALA A 62 -12.98 -10.61 -9.23
CA ALA A 62 -13.94 -11.65 -8.84
C ALA A 62 -15.29 -11.47 -9.57
N ASN A 63 -15.79 -10.23 -9.67
CA ASN A 63 -17.03 -9.93 -10.38
C ASN A 63 -16.92 -10.21 -11.89
N LYS A 64 -15.77 -9.87 -12.52
CA LYS A 64 -15.51 -10.19 -13.93
C LYS A 64 -15.51 -11.71 -14.18
N LEU A 65 -14.88 -12.49 -13.31
CA LEU A 65 -14.86 -13.96 -13.42
C LEU A 65 -16.27 -14.56 -13.31
N ASN A 66 -17.09 -14.07 -12.38
CA ASN A 66 -18.47 -14.53 -12.21
C ASN A 66 -19.33 -14.22 -13.46
N LEU A 67 -19.22 -13.01 -14.02
CA LEU A 67 -19.94 -12.62 -15.24
C LEU A 67 -19.56 -13.49 -16.45
N ASN A 68 -18.29 -13.86 -16.58
CA ASN A 68 -17.83 -14.74 -17.66
C ASN A 68 -18.39 -16.17 -17.53
N HIS A 69 -18.53 -16.69 -16.31
CA HIS A 69 -19.14 -18.00 -16.08
C HIS A 69 -20.65 -18.01 -16.43
N ILE A 70 -21.38 -16.95 -16.11
CA ILE A 70 -22.81 -16.81 -16.46
C ILE A 70 -22.98 -16.73 -17.99
N ARG A 71 -22.10 -16.00 -18.69
CA ARG A 71 -22.15 -15.85 -20.15
C ARG A 71 -21.80 -17.14 -20.92
N SER A 72 -21.01 -18.03 -20.32
CA SER A 72 -20.58 -19.28 -20.97
C SER A 72 -21.60 -20.42 -20.85
N ASN A 73 -22.64 -20.26 -20.04
CA ASN A 73 -23.74 -21.23 -19.84
C ASN A 73 -25.06 -20.82 -20.54
N LYS A 74 -25.00 -19.84 -21.46
CA LYS A 74 -26.09 -19.47 -22.37
C LYS A 74 -25.68 -19.81 -23.79
#